data_AF-A0AAE1NKJ9-F1
#
_entry.id   AF-A0AAE1NKJ9-F1
#
_cell.length_a   1.000
_cell.length_b   1.000
_cell.length_c   1.000
_cell.angle_alpha   90.00
_cell.angle_beta   90.00
_cell.angle_gamma   90.00
#
_symmetry.space_group_name_H-M   'P 1'
#
loop_
_entity.id
_entity.type
_entity.pdbx_description
1 polymer ?
#
loop_
_entity_poly.entity_id
_entity_poly.type
_entity_poly.pdbx_seq_one_letter_code
_entity_poly.pdbx_strand_id
1 'polypeptide(L)' 'MIAEVRFLGVIKDRQYQLDIVLASHRGAGDSDEAVALGGHVGRDKVIDHIMQRYWWRNVTSDVVETIKTCLW' A
#
# COMPACT_ATOMS: atom_id res chain seq x y z
N MET A 1 4.09 -18.38 22.16
CA MET A 1 4.67 -17.61 21.05
C MET A 1 4.53 -16.14 21.40
N ILE A 2 5.63 -15.41 21.54
CA ILE A 2 5.58 -13.95 21.75
C ILE A 2 5.56 -13.34 20.34
N ALA A 3 4.47 -12.66 19.97
CA ALA A 3 4.44 -11.92 18.72
C ALA A 3 5.46 -10.77 18.81
N GLU A 4 6.38 -10.70 17.84
CA GLU A 4 7.23 -9.51 17.69
C GLU A 4 6.34 -8.27 17.57
N VAL A 5 6.42 -7.36 18.54
CA VAL A 5 5.78 -6.05 18.43
C VAL A 5 6.62 -5.22 17.46
N ARG A 6 6.25 -5.25 16.18
CA ARG A 6 6.82 -4.35 15.18
C ARG A 6 6.20 -2.98 15.34
N PHE A 7 7.00 -1.99 15.71
CA PHE A 7 6.57 -0.60 15.67
C PHE A 7 6.38 -0.19 14.22
N LEU A 8 5.15 0.19 13.84
CA LEU A 8 4.87 0.72 12.52
C LEU A 8 5.52 2.09 12.35
N GLY A 9 6.14 2.32 11.19
CA GLY A 9 6.63 3.64 10.82
C GLY A 9 5.44 4.60 10.64
N VAL A 10 5.29 5.58 11.55
CA VAL A 10 4.25 6.59 11.41
C VAL A 10 4.64 7.59 10.33
N ILE A 11 3.88 7.62 9.24
CA ILE A 11 4.15 8.50 8.10
C ILE A 11 3.28 9.76 8.20
N LYS A 12 3.92 10.93 8.29
CA LYS A 12 3.23 12.23 8.38
C LYS A 12 3.15 12.98 7.05
N ASP A 13 4.10 12.73 6.14
CA ASP A 13 4.16 13.40 4.85
C ASP A 13 3.06 12.89 3.92
N ARG A 14 2.25 13.81 3.38
CA ARG A 14 1.06 13.45 2.60
C ARG A 14 1.43 12.87 1.23
N GLN A 15 2.44 13.43 0.57
CA GLN A 15 2.85 12.95 -0.74
C GLN A 15 3.40 11.52 -0.60
N TYR A 16 4.22 11.29 0.40
CA TYR A 16 4.81 9.99 0.66
C TYR A 16 3.75 8.93 1.04
N GLN A 17 2.70 9.30 1.77
CA GLN A 17 1.55 8.40 1.98
C GLN A 17 0.93 7.94 0.65
N LEU A 18 0.68 8.88 -0.27
CA LEU A 18 0.10 8.58 -1.57
C LEU A 18 1.04 7.74 -2.44
N ASP A 19 2.34 8.04 -2.41
CA ASP A 19 3.36 7.29 -3.14
C ASP A 19 3.40 5.83 -2.64
N ILE A 20 3.33 5.61 -1.33
CA ILE A 20 3.24 4.27 -0.73
C ILE A 20 1.99 3.53 -1.21
N VAL A 21 0.83 4.19 -1.25
CA VAL A 21 -0.43 3.56 -1.72
C VAL A 21 -0.31 3.17 -3.20
N LEU A 22 0.19 4.08 -4.04
CA LEU A 22 0.36 3.83 -5.47
C LEU A 22 1.34 2.69 -5.74
N ALA A 23 2.50 2.68 -5.08
CA ALA A 23 3.49 1.62 -5.22
C ALA A 23 2.93 0.27 -4.72
N SER A 24 2.19 0.27 -3.61
CA SER A 24 1.58 -0.94 -3.04
C SER A 24 0.48 -1.52 -3.93
N HIS A 25 -0.25 -0.67 -4.68
CA HIS A 25 -1.30 -1.08 -5.59
C HIS A 25 -0.74 -1.52 -6.95
N ARG A 26 0.11 -0.72 -7.59
CA ARG A 26 0.62 -0.97 -8.96
C ARG A 26 1.75 -2.00 -9.01
N GLY A 27 2.43 -2.22 -7.90
CA GLY A 27 3.70 -2.94 -7.88
C GLY A 27 4.87 -2.02 -8.23
N ALA A 28 6.08 -2.47 -7.95
CA ALA A 28 7.30 -1.66 -8.13
C ALA A 28 7.64 -1.38 -9.61
N GLY A 29 6.99 -2.06 -10.56
CA GLY A 29 7.26 -1.89 -11.99
C GLY A 29 8.61 -2.46 -12.43
N ASP A 30 9.23 -3.28 -11.57
CA ASP A 30 10.57 -3.83 -11.79
C ASP A 30 10.66 -4.74 -13.03
N SER A 31 9.54 -5.36 -13.43
CA SER A 31 9.37 -6.07 -14.71
C SER A 31 7.88 -6.24 -15.06
N ASP A 32 7.59 -6.58 -16.33
CA ASP A 32 6.24 -6.92 -16.78
C ASP A 32 5.66 -8.10 -15.99
N GLU A 33 6.48 -9.09 -15.62
CA GLU A 33 6.07 -10.20 -14.77
C GLU A 33 5.75 -9.76 -13.34
N ALA A 34 6.51 -8.81 -12.78
CA ALA A 34 6.24 -8.29 -11.44
C ALA A 34 4.89 -7.54 -11.38
N VAL A 35 4.57 -6.78 -12.44
CA VAL A 35 3.27 -6.13 -12.60
C VAL A 35 2.16 -7.17 -12.82
N ALA A 36 2.38 -8.16 -13.69
CA ALA A 36 1.39 -9.19 -14.00
C ALA A 36 1.07 -10.13 -12.82
N LEU A 37 2.06 -10.45 -11.99
CA LEU A 37 1.90 -11.38 -10.86
C LEU A 37 1.56 -10.68 -9.54
N GLY A 38 1.92 -9.41 -9.39
CA GLY A 38 1.89 -8.70 -8.10
C GLY A 38 1.32 -7.29 -8.12
N GLY A 39 1.07 -6.71 -9.30
CA GLY A 39 0.46 -5.40 -9.47
C GLY A 39 -1.07 -5.43 -9.51
N HIS A 40 -1.69 -4.25 -9.51
CA HIS A 40 -3.14 -4.02 -9.48
C HIS A 40 -3.88 -4.79 -8.38
N VAL A 41 -3.24 -4.93 -7.22
CA VAL A 41 -3.83 -5.68 -6.11
C VAL A 41 -5.00 -4.93 -5.48
N GLY A 42 -6.03 -5.69 -5.07
CA GLY A 42 -7.24 -5.14 -4.48
C GLY A 42 -7.02 -4.49 -3.11
N ARG A 43 -8.03 -3.72 -2.68
CA ARG A 43 -8.04 -2.88 -1.47
C ARG A 43 -7.43 -3.56 -0.23
N ASP A 44 -7.94 -4.74 0.12
CA ASP A 44 -7.58 -5.38 1.39
C ASP A 44 -6.10 -5.78 1.41
N LYS A 45 -5.57 -6.27 0.27
CA LYS A 45 -4.15 -6.62 0.13
C LYS A 45 -3.25 -5.39 0.21
N VAL A 46 -3.66 -4.26 -0.36
CA VAL A 46 -2.93 -2.99 -0.23
C VAL A 46 -2.90 -2.53 1.22
N ILE A 47 -4.04 -2.54 1.91
CA ILE A 47 -4.12 -2.17 3.33
C ILE A 47 -3.21 -3.07 4.17
N ASP A 48 -3.24 -4.38 3.96
CA ASP A 48 -2.40 -5.33 4.68
C ASP A 48 -0.90 -5.07 4.44
N HIS A 49 -0.49 -4.82 3.19
CA HIS A 49 0.91 -4.51 2.86
C HIS A 49 1.41 -3.25 3.58
N ILE A 50 0.58 -2.20 3.62
CA ILE A 50 0.88 -0.93 4.27
C ILE A 50 0.94 -1.14 5.78
N MET A 51 -0.10 -1.73 6.38
CA MET A 51 -0.27 -1.87 7.82
C MET A 51 0.74 -2.84 8.47
N GLN A 52 1.48 -3.62 7.68
CA GLN A 52 2.63 -4.41 8.15
C GLN A 52 3.90 -3.57 8.43
N ARG A 53 4.00 -2.36 7.87
CA ARG A 53 5.24 -1.56 7.84
C ARG A 53 5.04 -0.12 8.26
N TYR A 54 3.88 0.45 7.93
CA TYR A 54 3.57 1.86 8.05
C TYR A 54 2.21 2.08 8.70
N TRP A 55 2.02 3.30 9.22
CA TRP A 55 0.72 3.71 9.74
C TRP A 55 0.47 5.20 9.51
N TRP A 56 -0.77 5.55 9.17
CA TRP A 56 -1.33 6.89 9.28
C TRP A 56 -2.86 6.81 9.45
N ARG A 57 -3.51 7.92 9.82
CA ARG A 57 -4.94 7.94 10.19
C ARG A 57 -5.87 7.45 9.06
N ASN A 58 -5.52 7.76 7.81
CA ASN A 58 -6.43 7.70 6.66
C ASN A 58 -6.06 6.58 5.66
N VAL A 59 -5.27 5.57 6.06
CA VAL A 59 -4.81 4.47 5.18
C VAL A 59 -5.96 3.90 4.35
N THR A 60 -7.06 3.51 5.00
CA THR A 60 -8.18 2.87 4.32
C THR A 60 -8.85 3.77 3.29
N SER A 61 -9.07 5.06 3.60
CA SER A 61 -9.70 5.99 2.65
C SER A 61 -8.79 6.27 1.46
N ASP A 62 -7.49 6.46 1.70
CA ASP A 62 -6.52 6.74 0.65
C ASP A 62 -6.38 5.58 -0.34
N VAL A 63 -6.39 4.35 0.18
CA VAL A 63 -6.38 3.15 -0.66
C VAL A 63 -7.66 3.05 -1.49
N VAL A 64 -8.83 3.28 -0.88
CA VAL A 64 -10.11 3.21 -1.59
C VAL A 64 -10.20 4.25 -2.70
N GLU A 65 -9.81 5.50 -2.44
CA GLU A 65 -9.82 6.58 -3.43
C GLU A 65 -8.83 6.31 -4.58
N THR A 66 -7.64 5.81 -4.26
CA THR A 66 -6.63 5.48 -5.26
C THR A 66 -7.08 4.33 -6.17
N ILE A 67 -7.65 3.27 -5.61
CA ILE A 67 -8.09 2.12 -6.41
C ILE A 67 -9.31 2.49 -7.27
N LYS A 68 -10.26 3.28 -6.75
CA LYS A 68 -11.44 3.73 -7.51
C LYS A 68 -11.08 4.55 -8.75
N THR A 69 -9.94 5.24 -8.73
CA THR A 69 -9.46 6.06 -9.84
C THR A 69 -8.46 5.32 -10.74
N CYS A 70 -8.17 4.05 -10.45
CA CYS A 70 -7.33 3.22 -11.31
C CYS A 70 -8.12 2.79 -12.56
N LEU A 71 -7.58 3.09 -13.74
CA LEU A 71 -8.20 2.82 -15.04
C LEU A 71 -7.72 1.52 -15.70
N TRP A 72 -6.89 0.74 -14.99
CA TRP A 72 -6.20 -0.44 -15.47
C TRP A 72 -6.62 -1.65 -14.65
#